data_AF-X1R9E1-F1
#
_entry.id   AF-X1R9E1-F1
#
_cell.length_a   1.000
_cell.length_b   1.000
_cell.length_c   1.000
_cell.angle_alpha   90.00
_cell.angle_beta   90.00
_cell.angle_gamma   90.00
#
_symmetry.space_group_name_H-M   'P 1'
#
loop_
_entity.id
_entity.type
_entity.pdbx_description
1 polymer ?
#
loop_
_entity_poly.entity_id
_entity_poly.type
_entity_poly.pdbx_seq_one_letter_code
_entity_poly.pdbx_strand_id
1 'polypeptide(L)' 'MGEEKTLSSQLIYDGRVVKLRVDTVRMPDGRETRREIVEHRDCVAIIAMDA' A
#
# COMPACT_ATOMS: atom_id res chain seq x y z
N MET A 1 1.97 9.52 16.91
CA MET A 1 1.49 9.38 15.52
C MET A 1 0.07 8.87 15.61
N GLY A 2 -0.90 9.61 15.08
CA GLY A 2 -2.28 9.11 15.01
C GLY A 2 -2.40 8.11 13.87
N GLU A 3 -3.32 7.16 14.03
CA GLU A 3 -3.63 6.15 13.01
C GLU A 3 -4.41 6.79 11.85
N GLU A 4 -4.01 6.51 10.61
CA GLU A 4 -4.81 6.84 9.44
C GLU A 4 -5.94 5.80 9.30
N LYS A 5 -7.19 6.26 9.14
CA LYS A 5 -8.33 5.36 8.96
C LYS A 5 -8.70 5.26 7.49
N THR A 6 -8.64 4.05 6.91
CA THR A 6 -9.17 3.80 5.56
C THR A 6 -10.69 3.95 5.56
N LEU A 7 -11.20 4.80 4.66
CA LEU A 7 -12.63 5.06 4.48
C LEU A 7 -13.19 4.30 3.28
N SER A 8 -12.42 4.24 2.19
CA SER A 8 -12.80 3.51 0.97
C SER A 8 -11.56 3.08 0.20
N SER A 9 -11.77 2.12 -0.70
CA SER A 9 -10.72 1.44 -1.44
C SER A 9 -11.21 1.13 -2.84
N GLN A 10 -10.42 1.53 -3.85
CA GLN A 10 -10.73 1.28 -5.25
C GLN A 10 -9.54 0.62 -5.94
N LEU A 11 -9.73 -0.61 -6.43
CA LEU A 11 -8.78 -1.27 -7.32
C LEU A 11 -8.84 -0.59 -8.70
N ILE A 12 -7.71 -0.04 -9.16
CA ILE A 12 -7.61 0.66 -10.45
C ILE A 12 -6.77 -0.07 -11.49
N TYR A 13 -6.00 -1.07 -11.06
CA TYR A 13 -5.22 -1.94 -11.95
C TYR A 13 -5.01 -3.31 -11.31
N ASP A 14 -5.25 -4.37 -12.08
CA ASP A 14 -4.99 -5.77 -11.70
C ASP A 14 -4.06 -6.40 -12.74
N GLY A 15 -2.76 -6.39 -12.44
CA GLY A 15 -1.74 -6.91 -13.31
C GLY A 15 -1.24 -8.29 -12.87
N ARG A 16 -0.42 -8.91 -13.72
CA ARG A 16 0.17 -10.23 -13.45
C ARG A 16 1.07 -10.26 -12.20
N VAL A 17 1.75 -9.14 -11.92
CA VAL A 17 2.79 -9.05 -10.88
C VAL A 17 2.31 -8.22 -9.69
N VAL A 18 1.60 -7.13 -9.94
CA VAL A 18 1.15 -6.18 -8.92
C VAL A 18 -0.30 -5.77 -9.15
N LYS A 19 -0.94 -5.32 -8.09
CA LYS A 19 -2.21 -4.59 -8.13
C LYS A 19 -2.01 -3.15 -7.67
N LEU A 20 -2.79 -2.21 -8.20
CA LEU A 20 -2.79 -0.83 -7.75
C LEU A 20 -4.18 -0.47 -7.22
N ARG A 21 -4.22 -0.04 -5.97
CA ARG A 21 -5.42 0.45 -5.30
C ARG A 21 -5.24 1.91 -4.91
N VAL A 22 -6.31 2.68 -5.03
CA VAL A 22 -6.39 4.02 -4.46
C VAL A 22 -7.33 3.99 -3.26
N ASP A 23 -6.79 4.33 -2.10
CA ASP A 23 -7.56 4.48 -0.87
C ASP A 23 -7.91 5.92 -0.60
N THR A 24 -9.12 6.14 -0.09
CA THR A 24 -9.45 7.38 0.62
C THR A 24 -9.23 7.13 2.11
N VAL A 25 -8.39 7.94 2.74
CA VAL A 25 -8.04 7.81 4.16
C VAL A 25 -8.38 9.10 4.91
N ARG A 26 -8.77 8.94 6.18
CA ARG A 26 -8.88 10.05 7.12
C ARG A 26 -7.60 10.15 7.95
N MET A 27 -6.95 11.29 7.84
CA MET A 27 -5.79 11.65 8.64
C MET A 27 -6.17 11.85 10.11
N PRO A 28 -5.21 11.78 11.04
CA PRO A 28 -5.47 12.04 12.46
C PRO A 28 -6.03 13.43 12.77
N ASP A 29 -5.76 14.41 11.90
CA ASP A 29 -6.30 15.77 11.98
C ASP A 29 -7.72 15.91 11.39
N GLY A 30 -8.32 14.81 10.95
CA GLY A 30 -9.66 14.75 10.37
C GLY A 30 -9.72 15.01 8.87
N ARG A 31 -8.63 15.48 8.22
CA ARG A 31 -8.62 15.70 6.77
C ARG A 31 -8.70 14.39 6.00
N GLU A 32 -9.37 14.42 4.86
CA GLU A 32 -9.41 13.28 3.94
C GLU A 32 -8.38 13.47 2.82
N THR A 33 -7.69 12.38 2.47
CA THR A 33 -6.69 12.38 1.41
C THR A 33 -6.66 11.03 0.70
N ARG A 34 -5.91 10.94 -0.39
CA ARG A 34 -5.76 9.71 -1.17
C ARG A 34 -4.40 9.05 -0.94
N ARG A 35 -4.37 7.72 -0.96
CA ARG A 35 -3.15 6.91 -0.97
C ARG A 35 -3.18 6.04 -2.21
N GLU A 36 -2.11 6.06 -3.00
CA GLU A 36 -1.89 5.12 -4.09
C GLU A 36 -1.02 3.99 -3.56
N ILE A 37 -1.54 2.76 -3.57
CA ILE A 37 -0.94 1.60 -2.92
C ILE A 37 -0.67 0.53 -3.96
N VAL A 38 0.61 0.19 -4.13
CA VAL A 38 1.04 -0.97 -4.91
C VAL A 38 1.01 -2.20 -4.02
N GLU A 39 0.10 -3.12 -4.30
CA GLU A 39 0.02 -4.41 -3.65
C GLU A 39 0.92 -5.40 -4.39
N HIS A 40 2.00 -5.83 -3.73
CA HIS A 40 2.91 -6.86 -4.21
C HIS A 40 2.75 -8.14 -3.37
N ARG A 41 3.09 -9.30 -3.94
CA ARG A 41 3.12 -10.56 -3.17
C ARG A 41 4.33 -10.60 -2.26
N ASP A 42 4.30 -11.45 -1.23
CA ASP A 42 5.45 -11.68 -0.36
C ASP A 42 6.72 -12.01 -1.15
N CYS A 43 7.83 -11.48 -0.66
CA CYS A 43 9.15 -11.59 -1.29
C CYS A 43 10.18 -12.12 -0.29
N VAL A 44 11.22 -12.77 -0.81
CA VAL A 44 12.40 -13.16 -0.02
C VAL A 44 13.66 -12.55 -0.63
N ALA A 45 14.64 -12.28 0.21
CA ALA A 45 15.98 -11.85 -0.21
C ALA A 45 17.02 -12.79 0.40
N ILE A 46 18.14 -12.99 -0.30
CA ILE A 46 19.25 -13.82 0.14
C ILE A 46 20.50 -12.95 0.18
N ILE A 47 21.22 -12.98 1.30
CA ILE A 47 22.56 -12.38 1.41
C ILE A 47 23.56 -13.51 1.22
N ALA A 48 24.28 -13.49 0.09
CA ALA A 48 25.39 -14.39 -0.15
C ALA A 48 26.65 -13.80 0.51
N MET A 49 27.34 -14.62 1.31
CA MET A 49 28.62 -14.27 1.92
C MET A 49 29.73 -15.16 1.35
N ASP A 50 30.92 -14.60 1.25
CA ASP A 50 32.15 -15.36 1.04
C ASP A 50 32.60 -16.05 2.35
N ALA A 51 33.70 -16.81 2.26
CA ALA A 51 34.25 -17.60 3.36
C ALA A 51 35.13 -16.77 4.31
#